data_AF-A0A1Y4FAG0-F1
#
_entry.id   AF-A0A1Y4FAG0-F1
#
_cell.length_a   1.000
_cell.length_b   1.000
_cell.length_c   1.000
_cell.angle_alpha   90.00
_cell.angle_beta   90.00
_cell.angle_gamma   90.00
#
_symmetry.space_group_name_H-M   'P 1'
#
loop_
_entity.id
_entity.type
_entity.pdbx_description
1 polymer ?
#
loop_
_entity_poly.entity_id
_entity_poly.type
_entity_poly.pdbx_seq_one_letter_code
_entity_poly.pdbx_strand_id
1 'polypeptide(L)'
;MRKRKAAVIVLLVCILTLLNGCGLLPFSEDNPLEKDENQKVPEFQSKPRQEEEQETEASAEEAEISEEEDDGVLKEAERMAMQYDYTGAIELLRSQPEYETDSRMQEAVTEYENERAGCVEYPLEEVTHVFFHTLVKDVDKAFDGDSDEAGYNQVMTTIDEFNKIIESMYEKGFVMVSVHDMAVVNEDGTMSRGKIMLPPDKKPFVLSQDDVSYYHYMDGDGFASKLVIDENGDIKNEYIEEDGSISVGDYDMVPLIETFVKEHPDFSYQGRKGLLAMTGYNGVLGYRTDIAYKTGENLDELQQKFLDENPDFDYEAEVAAAKEVADAMKEKGWEFGSHTWGHKNASSDSAETLQADNEKWEAYVAPILGKTDVIVFAFGADIGGWENYAADNPKYAYFKSRGYRYYCNVDSSQYWVQITGEYLRQGRRNLDGYRMYYNPEMLEDLFNAQEVFDASRPTPVPPM
;
A
#
# COMPACT_ATOMS: atom_id res chain seq x y z
N MET A 1 57.44 51.38 6.80
CA MET A 1 58.24 51.54 8.04
C MET A 1 58.06 50.29 8.90
N ARG A 2 59.06 49.39 8.94
CA ARG A 2 59.83 48.99 10.16
C ARG A 2 58.95 48.55 11.35
N LYS A 3 58.75 47.23 11.55
CA LYS A 3 59.63 46.18 12.16
C LYS A 3 59.39 46.07 13.68
N ARG A 4 59.01 44.91 14.24
CA ARG A 4 59.83 43.86 14.92
C ARG A 4 58.85 43.03 15.79
N LYS A 5 58.95 41.73 16.12
CA LYS A 5 59.89 40.59 16.00
C LYS A 5 59.09 39.37 16.54
N ALA A 6 58.96 38.23 15.84
CA ALA A 6 59.88 37.08 15.73
C ALA A 6 59.82 36.06 16.88
N ALA A 7 59.45 34.81 16.57
CA ALA A 7 60.17 33.58 16.96
C ALA A 7 59.76 32.42 16.04
N VAL A 8 60.77 31.70 15.55
CA VAL A 8 60.77 30.52 14.67
C VAL A 8 61.40 29.39 15.48
N ILE A 9 60.99 28.13 15.29
CA ILE A 9 61.86 26.94 15.24
C ILE A 9 61.12 25.81 14.51
N VAL A 10 61.88 25.10 13.67
CA VAL A 10 61.55 24.05 12.70
C VAL A 10 62.26 22.76 13.12
N LEU A 11 61.68 21.57 12.87
CA LEU A 11 62.38 20.32 12.46
C LEU A 11 61.31 19.24 12.10
N LEU A 12 61.07 18.87 10.83
CA LEU A 12 61.67 17.81 9.98
C LEU A 12 61.44 16.32 10.39
N VAL A 13 60.79 15.60 9.44
CA VAL A 13 61.22 14.32 8.78
C VAL A 13 60.71 12.95 9.26
N CYS A 14 59.96 12.29 8.33
CA CYS A 14 59.93 10.85 7.95
C CYS A 14 59.40 9.80 8.97
N ILE A 15 58.74 8.66 8.66
CA ILE A 15 58.46 7.85 7.46
C ILE A 15 57.48 6.70 7.88
N LEU A 16 56.57 6.30 6.99
CA LEU A 16 55.89 5.00 6.74
C LEU A 16 55.24 4.11 7.84
N THR A 17 53.97 3.76 7.54
CA THR A 17 53.23 2.46 7.63
C THR A 17 52.91 1.79 8.97
N LEU A 18 51.60 1.58 9.25
CA LEU A 18 50.87 0.30 9.11
C LEU A 18 49.41 0.40 9.62
N LEU A 19 48.48 -0.05 8.76
CA LEU A 19 47.19 -0.75 9.02
C LEU A 19 46.39 -0.50 10.31
N ASN A 20 45.15 -0.02 10.14
CA ASN A 20 43.89 -0.40 10.82
C ASN A 20 42.79 0.49 10.18
N GLY A 21 41.75 0.02 9.49
CA GLY A 21 40.95 -1.18 9.71
C GLY A 21 39.76 -0.83 10.61
N CYS A 22 38.68 -0.30 10.04
CA CYS A 22 37.34 -0.23 10.66
C CYS A 22 36.29 -0.05 9.55
N GLY A 23 35.78 -1.18 9.05
CA GLY A 23 34.48 -1.26 8.41
C GLY A 23 33.57 -2.09 9.31
N LEU A 24 32.29 -1.69 9.32
CA LEU A 24 31.05 -2.47 9.46
C LEU A 24 30.95 -3.39 10.71
N LEU A 25 29.84 -3.42 11.46
CA LEU A 25 28.58 -4.11 11.11
C LEU A 25 27.62 -4.09 12.33
N PRO A 26 26.37 -4.58 12.19
CA PRO A 26 25.21 -4.22 12.99
C PRO A 26 25.02 -5.07 14.26
N PHE A 27 24.10 -4.62 15.11
CA PHE A 27 23.65 -5.32 16.30
C PHE A 27 22.61 -6.39 15.94
N SER A 28 22.91 -7.65 16.26
CA SER A 28 21.90 -8.68 16.53
C SER A 28 21.62 -8.71 18.03
N GLU A 29 20.37 -8.99 18.37
CA GLU A 29 19.91 -9.32 19.71
C GLU A 29 20.49 -10.66 20.17
N ASP A 30 20.79 -10.79 21.47
CA ASP A 30 20.92 -12.09 22.12
C ASP A 30 20.43 -12.01 23.57
N ASN A 31 19.51 -12.91 23.86
CA ASN A 31 18.80 -13.16 25.10
C ASN A 31 19.75 -13.90 26.09
N PRO A 32 19.84 -13.51 27.38
CA PRO A 32 20.78 -14.15 28.30
C PRO A 32 20.09 -15.24 29.10
N LEU A 33 20.50 -16.52 29.00
CA LEU A 33 20.31 -17.53 30.06
C LEU A 33 21.00 -18.87 29.71
N GLU A 34 22.11 -19.17 30.39
CA GLU A 34 22.63 -20.49 30.83
C GLU A 34 23.96 -20.16 31.56
N LYS A 35 24.45 -20.78 32.65
CA LYS A 35 24.17 -21.98 33.45
C LYS A 35 24.98 -21.77 34.76
N ASP A 36 24.58 -22.36 35.87
CA ASP A 36 25.53 -22.67 36.95
C ASP A 36 25.26 -24.05 37.55
N GLU A 37 26.33 -24.71 37.94
CA GLU A 37 26.49 -26.16 38.10
C GLU A 37 26.13 -26.70 39.50
N ASN A 38 25.57 -27.93 39.49
CA ASN A 38 25.95 -29.06 40.36
C ASN A 38 25.49 -29.09 41.84
N GLN A 39 24.53 -29.96 42.18
CA GLN A 39 24.56 -30.74 43.44
C GLN A 39 23.66 -32.00 43.48
N LYS A 40 24.34 -33.15 43.60
CA LYS A 40 24.02 -34.39 44.36
C LYS A 40 22.59 -34.97 44.42
N VAL A 41 22.54 -36.22 43.93
CA VAL A 41 21.52 -37.28 44.09
C VAL A 41 21.28 -37.67 45.56
N PRO A 42 20.04 -38.06 45.90
CA PRO A 42 19.87 -39.32 46.61
C PRO A 42 18.84 -40.26 45.95
N GLU A 43 19.18 -41.53 46.08
CA GLU A 43 18.55 -42.75 45.60
C GLU A 43 17.16 -42.99 46.23
N PHE A 44 16.15 -43.33 45.41
CA PHE A 44 14.96 -44.03 45.89
C PHE A 44 14.46 -45.05 44.87
N GLN A 45 14.32 -46.29 45.32
CA GLN A 45 13.86 -47.43 44.54
C GLN A 45 12.33 -47.48 44.40
N SER A 46 11.90 -48.08 43.29
CA SER A 46 10.79 -49.05 43.12
C SER A 46 9.48 -48.57 42.45
N LYS A 47 9.31 -48.93 41.16
CA LYS A 47 8.35 -49.92 40.59
C LYS A 47 7.92 -49.52 39.16
N PRO A 48 7.93 -50.44 38.18
CA PRO A 48 7.49 -50.16 36.81
C PRO A 48 6.01 -50.53 36.64
N ARG A 49 5.16 -49.57 36.23
CA ARG A 49 3.90 -49.82 35.48
C ARG A 49 3.19 -48.49 35.12
N GLN A 50 3.64 -47.75 34.10
CA GLN A 50 2.83 -46.69 33.44
C GLN A 50 3.48 -46.04 32.19
N GLU A 51 4.50 -46.63 31.57
CA GLU A 51 5.18 -45.98 30.43
C GLU A 51 4.47 -46.20 29.07
N GLU A 52 3.71 -47.30 28.88
CA GLU A 52 3.08 -47.59 27.57
C GLU A 52 1.81 -46.75 27.27
N GLU A 53 1.09 -46.22 28.26
CA GLU A 53 -0.09 -45.37 28.01
C GLU A 53 0.30 -43.89 27.76
N GLN A 54 1.40 -43.43 28.35
CA GLN A 54 1.86 -42.04 28.25
C GLN A 54 2.61 -41.75 26.93
N GLU A 55 3.33 -42.72 26.37
CA GLU A 55 3.93 -42.61 25.02
C GLU A 55 2.87 -42.64 23.91
N THR A 56 1.78 -43.39 24.08
CA THR A 56 0.70 -43.43 23.08
C THR A 56 -0.18 -42.19 23.08
N GLU A 57 -0.43 -41.56 24.23
CA GLU A 57 -1.16 -40.29 24.28
C GLU A 57 -0.31 -39.13 23.74
N ALA A 58 0.99 -39.05 24.10
CA ALA A 58 1.90 -38.04 23.54
C ALA A 58 2.11 -38.20 22.02
N SER A 59 2.21 -39.44 21.52
CA SER A 59 2.31 -39.70 20.08
C SER A 59 1.01 -39.44 19.32
N ALA A 60 -0.15 -39.54 19.96
CA ALA A 60 -1.44 -39.22 19.35
C ALA A 60 -1.69 -37.70 19.37
N GLU A 61 -1.28 -37.00 20.43
CA GLU A 61 -1.35 -35.54 20.53
C GLU A 61 -0.33 -34.86 19.60
N GLU A 62 0.89 -35.39 19.46
CA GLU A 62 1.84 -34.95 18.41
C GLU A 62 1.33 -35.25 16.99
N ALA A 63 0.62 -36.36 16.79
CA ALA A 63 0.02 -36.67 15.49
C ALA A 63 -1.17 -35.75 15.17
N GLU A 64 -2.05 -35.45 16.13
CA GLU A 64 -3.16 -34.51 15.95
C GLU A 64 -2.66 -33.08 15.74
N ILE A 65 -1.62 -32.64 16.46
CA ILE A 65 -0.97 -31.33 16.23
C ILE A 65 -0.31 -31.29 14.85
N SER A 66 0.38 -32.36 14.43
CA SER A 66 0.96 -32.42 13.08
C SER A 66 -0.12 -32.44 11.99
N GLU A 67 -1.26 -33.11 12.20
CA GLU A 67 -2.36 -33.11 11.23
C GLU A 67 -3.06 -31.74 11.14
N GLU A 68 -3.20 -31.01 12.25
CA GLU A 68 -3.74 -29.63 12.27
C GLU A 68 -2.75 -28.63 11.64
N GLU A 69 -1.45 -28.77 11.90
CA GLU A 69 -0.40 -27.96 11.26
C GLU A 69 -0.31 -28.24 9.75
N ASP A 70 -0.38 -29.51 9.34
CA ASP A 70 -0.43 -29.93 7.93
C ASP A 70 -1.66 -29.34 7.20
N ASP A 71 -2.82 -29.35 7.87
CA ASP A 71 -4.06 -28.74 7.34
C ASP A 71 -3.96 -27.22 7.26
N GLY A 72 -3.19 -26.59 8.15
CA GLY A 72 -2.85 -25.16 8.09
C GLY A 72 -1.96 -24.82 6.89
N VAL A 73 -0.88 -25.57 6.69
CA VAL A 73 0.06 -25.35 5.57
C VAL A 73 -0.61 -25.60 4.22
N LEU A 74 -1.42 -26.65 4.09
CA LEU A 74 -2.18 -26.93 2.86
C LEU A 74 -3.15 -25.79 2.52
N LYS A 75 -3.88 -25.24 3.50
CA LYS A 75 -4.77 -24.09 3.30
C LYS A 75 -4.01 -22.83 2.91
N GLU A 76 -2.84 -22.61 3.49
CA GLU A 76 -1.99 -21.48 3.10
C GLU A 76 -1.51 -21.62 1.65
N ALA A 77 -1.02 -22.80 1.26
CA ALA A 77 -0.61 -23.09 -0.11
C ALA A 77 -1.78 -22.97 -1.10
N GLU A 78 -2.98 -23.45 -0.73
CA GLU A 78 -4.20 -23.29 -1.52
C GLU A 78 -4.53 -21.81 -1.74
N ARG A 79 -4.51 -21.00 -0.68
CA ARG A 79 -4.73 -19.55 -0.78
C ARG A 79 -3.70 -18.87 -1.68
N MET A 80 -2.42 -19.23 -1.57
CA MET A 80 -1.35 -18.72 -2.45
C MET A 80 -1.60 -19.10 -3.91
N ALA A 81 -1.99 -20.35 -4.18
CA ALA A 81 -2.31 -20.84 -5.52
C ALA A 81 -3.55 -20.16 -6.11
N MET A 82 -4.61 -19.95 -5.32
CA MET A 82 -5.78 -19.16 -5.72
C MET A 82 -5.39 -17.73 -6.11
N GLN A 83 -4.38 -17.17 -5.43
CA GLN A 83 -3.78 -15.87 -5.74
C GLN A 83 -2.71 -15.95 -6.86
N TYR A 84 -2.65 -17.05 -7.62
CA TYR A 84 -1.68 -17.27 -8.70
C TYR A 84 -0.20 -17.29 -8.26
N ASP A 85 0.09 -17.35 -6.95
CA ASP A 85 1.44 -17.62 -6.45
C ASP A 85 1.71 -19.12 -6.38
N TYR A 86 1.62 -19.77 -7.54
CA TYR A 86 1.89 -21.20 -7.66
C TYR A 86 3.32 -21.55 -7.25
N THR A 87 4.28 -20.66 -7.50
CA THR A 87 5.68 -20.93 -7.16
C THR A 87 5.88 -20.91 -5.65
N GLY A 88 5.38 -19.89 -4.95
CA GLY A 88 5.41 -19.85 -3.50
C GLY A 88 4.64 -21.00 -2.87
N ALA A 89 3.44 -21.34 -3.38
CA ALA A 89 2.66 -22.48 -2.89
C ALA A 89 3.43 -23.82 -3.02
N ILE A 90 4.07 -24.06 -4.17
CA ILE A 90 4.87 -25.28 -4.40
C ILE A 90 6.09 -25.30 -3.47
N GLU A 91 6.78 -24.17 -3.30
CA GLU A 91 7.95 -24.06 -2.43
C GLU A 91 7.59 -24.28 -0.95
N LEU A 92 6.47 -23.71 -0.50
CA LEU A 92 5.94 -23.90 0.84
C LEU A 92 5.69 -25.40 1.12
N LEU A 93 4.95 -26.08 0.25
CA LEU A 93 4.64 -27.50 0.42
C LEU A 93 5.88 -28.40 0.35
N ARG A 94 6.81 -28.14 -0.57
CA ARG A 94 8.06 -28.93 -0.70
C ARG A 94 9.03 -28.73 0.46
N SER A 95 8.89 -27.64 1.20
CA SER A 95 9.73 -27.35 2.36
C SER A 95 9.33 -28.12 3.61
N GLN A 96 8.12 -28.70 3.63
CA GLN A 96 7.60 -29.43 4.78
C GLN A 96 8.32 -30.77 4.99
N PRO A 97 8.67 -31.15 6.24
CA PRO A 97 9.36 -32.40 6.53
C PRO A 97 8.61 -33.65 6.04
N GLU A 98 7.29 -33.62 6.11
CA GLU A 98 6.35 -34.69 5.77
C GLU A 98 6.00 -34.76 4.28
N TYR A 99 6.49 -33.84 3.43
CA TYR A 99 6.17 -33.77 1.99
C TYR A 99 6.38 -35.10 1.24
N GLU A 100 7.47 -35.83 1.53
CA GLU A 100 7.79 -37.10 0.88
C GLU A 100 6.80 -38.23 1.25
N THR A 101 6.02 -38.05 2.31
CA THR A 101 5.08 -39.03 2.86
C THR A 101 3.61 -38.59 2.82
N ASP A 102 3.29 -37.30 2.73
CA ASP A 102 1.92 -36.81 2.58
C ASP A 102 1.52 -36.74 1.10
N SER A 103 0.61 -37.65 0.70
CA SER A 103 0.08 -37.68 -0.66
C SER A 103 -0.72 -36.43 -1.04
N ARG A 104 -1.38 -35.76 -0.09
CA ARG A 104 -2.16 -34.53 -0.35
C ARG A 104 -1.24 -33.40 -0.80
N MET A 105 -0.11 -33.21 -0.12
CA MET A 105 0.87 -32.18 -0.50
C MET A 105 1.47 -32.48 -1.89
N GLN A 106 1.75 -33.75 -2.20
CA GLN A 106 2.27 -34.16 -3.52
C GLN A 106 1.25 -33.95 -4.64
N GLU A 107 -0.02 -34.26 -4.39
CA GLU A 107 -1.13 -34.01 -5.30
C GLU A 107 -1.30 -32.51 -5.55
N ALA A 108 -1.34 -31.69 -4.51
CA ALA A 108 -1.45 -30.22 -4.61
C ALA A 108 -0.26 -29.61 -5.39
N VAL A 109 0.98 -30.04 -5.12
CA VAL A 109 2.15 -29.58 -5.90
C VAL A 109 2.02 -29.96 -7.38
N THR A 110 1.53 -31.16 -7.68
CA THR A 110 1.33 -31.58 -9.08
C THR A 110 0.26 -30.73 -9.77
N GLU A 111 -0.83 -30.40 -9.07
CA GLU A 111 -1.87 -29.50 -9.55
C GLU A 111 -1.32 -28.10 -9.84
N TYR A 112 -0.67 -27.46 -8.86
CA TYR A 112 -0.12 -26.12 -9.01
C TYR A 112 0.98 -26.05 -10.08
N GLU A 113 1.77 -27.11 -10.28
CA GLU A 113 2.74 -27.16 -11.39
C GLU A 113 2.04 -27.15 -12.76
N ASN A 114 0.91 -27.82 -12.89
CA ASN A 114 0.11 -27.84 -14.12
C ASN A 114 -0.59 -26.49 -14.36
N GLU A 115 -1.18 -25.88 -13.33
CA GLU A 115 -1.82 -24.57 -13.42
C GLU A 115 -0.82 -23.48 -13.79
N ARG A 116 0.34 -23.45 -13.12
CA ARG A 116 1.45 -22.56 -13.46
C ARG A 116 1.91 -22.73 -14.91
N ALA A 117 1.98 -23.97 -15.39
CA ALA A 117 2.37 -24.25 -16.78
C ALA A 117 1.32 -23.81 -17.81
N GLY A 118 0.05 -23.66 -17.39
CA GLY A 118 -1.05 -23.13 -18.21
C GLY A 118 -1.08 -21.60 -18.30
N CYS A 119 -0.38 -20.90 -17.40
CA CYS A 119 -0.32 -19.43 -17.40
C CYS A 119 0.48 -18.87 -18.59
N VAL A 120 0.08 -17.71 -19.06
CA VAL A 120 0.71 -16.95 -20.14
C VAL A 120 1.17 -15.59 -19.65
N GLU A 121 2.25 -15.07 -20.26
CA GLU A 121 2.75 -13.73 -19.96
C GLU A 121 1.79 -12.69 -20.56
N TYR A 122 1.29 -11.78 -19.73
CA TYR A 122 0.41 -10.70 -20.17
C TYR A 122 1.21 -9.52 -20.74
N PRO A 123 0.79 -8.90 -21.87
CA PRO A 123 1.46 -7.73 -22.40
C PRO A 123 1.32 -6.53 -21.46
N LEU A 124 2.44 -6.10 -20.83
CA LEU A 124 2.41 -5.03 -19.82
C LEU A 124 1.93 -3.67 -20.36
N GLU A 125 2.07 -3.42 -21.66
CA GLU A 125 1.52 -2.21 -22.32
C GLU A 125 0.00 -2.19 -22.34
N GLU A 126 -0.68 -3.31 -22.05
CA GLU A 126 -2.13 -3.45 -22.04
C GLU A 126 -2.67 -3.66 -20.61
N VAL A 127 -1.88 -3.26 -19.59
CA VAL A 127 -2.33 -3.23 -18.19
C VAL A 127 -2.96 -1.87 -17.91
N THR A 128 -4.27 -1.88 -17.69
CA THR A 128 -5.02 -0.66 -17.31
C THR A 128 -4.73 -0.29 -15.85
N HIS A 129 -4.73 1.01 -15.53
CA HIS A 129 -4.68 1.52 -14.16
C HIS A 129 -5.94 2.33 -13.89
N VAL A 130 -6.76 1.88 -12.96
CA VAL A 130 -8.00 2.57 -12.55
C VAL A 130 -7.83 3.19 -11.17
N PHE A 131 -8.53 4.28 -10.91
CA PHE A 131 -8.50 4.90 -9.60
C PHE A 131 -9.82 5.51 -9.18
N PHE A 132 -9.94 5.63 -7.86
CA PHE A 132 -11.04 6.28 -7.16
C PHE A 132 -10.48 7.36 -6.22
N HIS A 133 -11.34 8.27 -5.79
CA HIS A 133 -11.09 9.07 -4.60
C HIS A 133 -11.76 8.39 -3.39
N THR A 134 -11.82 9.05 -2.24
CA THR A 134 -12.66 8.62 -1.12
C THR A 134 -14.11 8.40 -1.59
N LEU A 135 -14.71 7.28 -1.19
CA LEU A 135 -16.06 6.90 -1.61
C LEU A 135 -17.14 7.62 -0.81
N VAL A 136 -18.24 7.97 -1.47
CA VAL A 136 -19.45 8.49 -0.82
C VAL A 136 -20.19 7.33 -0.16
N LYS A 137 -20.24 7.34 1.18
CA LYS A 137 -21.01 6.38 1.98
C LYS A 137 -22.47 6.81 2.13
N ASP A 138 -22.70 8.09 2.39
CA ASP A 138 -24.03 8.64 2.65
C ASP A 138 -24.40 9.67 1.57
N VAL A 139 -25.12 9.19 0.54
CA VAL A 139 -25.50 9.99 -0.62
C VAL A 139 -26.44 11.15 -0.27
N ASP A 140 -27.25 11.02 0.79
CA ASP A 140 -28.17 12.07 1.21
C ASP A 140 -27.43 13.25 1.85
N LYS A 141 -26.23 13.01 2.41
CA LYS A 141 -25.35 14.06 2.95
C LYS A 141 -24.44 14.65 1.88
N ALA A 142 -23.86 13.80 1.03
CA ALA A 142 -22.94 14.25 -0.01
C ALA A 142 -23.64 15.02 -1.15
N PHE A 143 -24.93 14.78 -1.37
CA PHE A 143 -25.75 15.38 -2.43
C PHE A 143 -26.95 16.16 -1.85
N ASP A 144 -26.68 17.03 -0.87
CA ASP A 144 -27.67 17.78 -0.12
C ASP A 144 -27.94 19.22 -0.65
N GLY A 145 -27.23 19.62 -1.71
CA GLY A 145 -27.33 20.91 -2.38
C GLY A 145 -26.42 22.01 -1.83
N ASP A 146 -25.44 21.67 -1.01
CA ASP A 146 -24.46 22.62 -0.47
C ASP A 146 -23.39 23.08 -1.50
N SER A 147 -22.32 23.71 -1.02
CA SER A 147 -21.23 24.20 -1.87
C SER A 147 -20.36 23.10 -2.47
N ASP A 148 -20.31 21.94 -1.83
CA ASP A 148 -19.33 20.89 -2.10
C ASP A 148 -19.95 19.73 -2.90
N GLU A 149 -21.29 19.58 -2.87
CA GLU A 149 -22.06 18.63 -3.69
C GLU A 149 -21.55 18.55 -5.14
N ALA A 150 -21.34 19.71 -5.78
CA ALA A 150 -20.96 19.75 -7.20
C ALA A 150 -19.58 19.10 -7.43
N GLY A 151 -18.64 19.29 -6.50
CA GLY A 151 -17.34 18.64 -6.52
C GLY A 151 -17.47 17.15 -6.26
N TYR A 152 -18.19 16.76 -5.20
CA TYR A 152 -18.42 15.36 -4.86
C TYR A 152 -19.08 14.57 -6.00
N ASN A 153 -20.15 15.12 -6.57
CA ASN A 153 -20.86 14.47 -7.67
C ASN A 153 -19.99 14.34 -8.93
N GLN A 154 -19.01 15.24 -9.12
CA GLN A 154 -18.10 15.18 -10.25
C GLN A 154 -17.02 14.11 -10.11
N VAL A 155 -16.28 14.09 -8.99
CA VAL A 155 -15.03 13.32 -8.87
C VAL A 155 -15.07 12.13 -7.91
N MET A 156 -16.11 12.02 -7.09
CA MET A 156 -16.27 10.92 -6.14
C MET A 156 -17.16 9.82 -6.73
N THR A 157 -17.08 8.63 -6.14
CA THR A 157 -17.84 7.43 -6.50
C THR A 157 -18.63 6.98 -5.28
N THR A 158 -19.89 6.54 -5.44
CA THR A 158 -20.64 6.00 -4.30
C THR A 158 -20.18 4.58 -3.97
N ILE A 159 -20.36 4.13 -2.73
CA ILE A 159 -20.04 2.73 -2.36
C ILE A 159 -20.83 1.73 -3.22
N ASP A 160 -22.08 2.03 -3.55
CA ASP A 160 -22.91 1.18 -4.43
C ASP A 160 -22.31 1.06 -5.83
N GLU A 161 -21.88 2.17 -6.42
CA GLU A 161 -21.19 2.17 -7.71
C GLU A 161 -19.87 1.39 -7.63
N PHE A 162 -19.06 1.65 -6.62
CA PHE A 162 -17.78 0.96 -6.42
C PHE A 162 -17.96 -0.56 -6.39
N ASN A 163 -18.89 -1.05 -5.56
CA ASN A 163 -19.14 -2.48 -5.44
C ASN A 163 -19.57 -3.11 -6.77
N LYS A 164 -20.47 -2.45 -7.52
CA LYS A 164 -20.89 -2.93 -8.85
C LYS A 164 -19.77 -2.89 -9.89
N ILE A 165 -18.89 -1.88 -9.82
CA ILE A 165 -17.71 -1.77 -10.70
C ILE A 165 -16.75 -2.91 -10.44
N ILE A 166 -16.39 -3.14 -9.17
CA ILE A 166 -15.45 -4.21 -8.79
C ILE A 166 -16.03 -5.58 -9.16
N GLU A 167 -17.30 -5.84 -8.87
CA GLU A 167 -17.98 -7.07 -9.26
C GLU A 167 -17.94 -7.27 -10.79
N SER A 168 -18.30 -6.25 -11.57
CA SER A 168 -18.28 -6.36 -13.04
C SER A 168 -16.89 -6.60 -13.60
N MET A 169 -15.86 -5.98 -13.01
CA MET A 169 -14.48 -6.23 -13.37
C MET A 169 -14.07 -7.67 -13.04
N TYR A 170 -14.40 -8.16 -11.85
CA TYR A 170 -14.12 -9.55 -11.45
C TYR A 170 -14.82 -10.56 -12.38
N GLU A 171 -16.11 -10.38 -12.69
CA GLU A 171 -16.86 -11.22 -13.63
C GLU A 171 -16.25 -11.23 -15.05
N LYS A 172 -15.61 -10.12 -15.46
CA LYS A 172 -14.91 -10.00 -16.74
C LYS A 172 -13.46 -10.52 -16.73
N GLY A 173 -13.05 -11.14 -15.62
CA GLY A 173 -11.75 -11.79 -15.45
C GLY A 173 -10.63 -10.85 -15.04
N PHE A 174 -10.92 -9.66 -14.52
CA PHE A 174 -9.87 -8.76 -14.05
C PHE A 174 -9.22 -9.26 -12.75
N VAL A 175 -7.91 -9.08 -12.65
CA VAL A 175 -7.06 -9.46 -11.51
C VAL A 175 -6.21 -8.27 -11.11
N MET A 176 -6.24 -7.90 -9.84
CA MET A 176 -5.49 -6.78 -9.29
C MET A 176 -4.00 -7.13 -9.20
N VAL A 177 -3.15 -6.25 -9.75
CA VAL A 177 -1.68 -6.32 -9.72
C VAL A 177 -1.09 -5.00 -9.23
N SER A 178 0.21 -4.98 -8.94
CA SER A 178 0.96 -3.78 -8.60
C SER A 178 1.74 -3.20 -9.80
N VAL A 179 2.00 -1.90 -9.77
CA VAL A 179 2.99 -1.26 -10.69
C VAL A 179 4.38 -1.91 -10.56
N HIS A 180 4.69 -2.45 -9.38
CA HIS A 180 5.94 -3.17 -9.09
C HIS A 180 6.01 -4.57 -9.73
N ASP A 181 4.87 -5.14 -10.14
CA ASP A 181 4.86 -6.39 -10.92
C ASP A 181 5.20 -6.13 -12.41
N MET A 182 4.99 -4.88 -12.87
CA MET A 182 5.23 -4.47 -14.25
C MET A 182 6.68 -4.04 -14.52
N ALA A 183 7.36 -3.47 -13.54
CA ALA A 183 8.77 -3.12 -13.63
C ALA A 183 9.40 -3.19 -12.24
N VAL A 184 10.70 -3.50 -12.20
CA VAL A 184 11.44 -3.72 -10.95
C VAL A 184 12.67 -2.82 -10.95
N VAL A 185 12.93 -2.17 -9.82
CA VAL A 185 14.15 -1.40 -9.59
C VAL A 185 15.29 -2.35 -9.22
N ASN A 186 16.34 -2.38 -10.03
CA ASN A 186 17.53 -3.18 -9.78
C ASN A 186 18.42 -2.54 -8.69
N GLU A 187 19.31 -3.32 -8.08
CA GLU A 187 20.24 -2.83 -7.04
C GLU A 187 21.13 -1.66 -7.51
N ASP A 188 21.44 -1.58 -8.80
CA ASP A 188 22.23 -0.49 -9.40
C ASP A 188 21.40 0.78 -9.70
N GLY A 189 20.10 0.76 -9.40
CA GLY A 189 19.17 1.87 -9.58
C GLY A 189 18.55 1.98 -10.97
N THR A 190 18.92 1.10 -11.91
CA THR A 190 18.23 0.93 -13.20
C THR A 190 16.91 0.17 -13.02
N MET A 191 16.09 0.13 -14.06
CA MET A 191 14.84 -0.64 -14.06
C MET A 191 14.87 -1.77 -15.07
N SER A 192 14.35 -2.92 -14.64
CA SER A 192 14.05 -4.08 -15.48
C SER A 192 12.56 -4.19 -15.68
N ARG A 193 12.17 -4.72 -16.84
CA ARG A 193 10.78 -5.08 -17.09
C ARG A 193 10.40 -6.27 -16.21
N GLY A 194 9.26 -6.17 -15.53
CA GLY A 194 8.67 -7.24 -14.75
C GLY A 194 7.94 -8.25 -15.64
N LYS A 195 7.17 -9.15 -15.02
CA LYS A 195 6.39 -10.19 -15.70
C LYS A 195 5.16 -10.52 -14.88
N ILE A 196 4.01 -10.54 -15.54
CA ILE A 196 2.74 -10.98 -14.96
C ILE A 196 2.31 -12.24 -15.70
N MET A 197 2.22 -13.35 -14.97
CA MET A 197 1.82 -14.65 -15.50
C MET A 197 0.43 -15.00 -14.99
N LEU A 198 -0.55 -15.13 -15.89
CA LEU A 198 -1.94 -15.39 -15.53
C LEU A 198 -2.56 -16.45 -16.46
N PRO A 199 -3.66 -17.10 -16.05
CA PRO A 199 -4.49 -17.89 -16.95
C PRO A 199 -4.92 -17.07 -18.19
N PRO A 200 -5.06 -17.68 -19.38
CA PRO A 200 -5.33 -16.94 -20.63
C PRO A 200 -6.60 -16.09 -20.67
N ASP A 201 -7.56 -16.36 -19.79
CA ASP A 201 -8.84 -15.64 -19.66
C ASP A 201 -8.81 -14.51 -18.63
N LYS A 202 -7.73 -14.38 -17.85
CA LYS A 202 -7.57 -13.36 -16.82
C LYS A 202 -6.82 -12.12 -17.35
N LYS A 203 -7.13 -10.95 -16.80
CA LYS A 203 -6.61 -9.64 -17.25
C LYS A 203 -6.09 -8.83 -16.05
N PRO A 204 -4.81 -8.46 -16.00
CA PRO A 204 -4.28 -7.65 -14.93
C PRO A 204 -4.79 -6.20 -14.99
N PHE A 205 -4.99 -5.58 -13.84
CA PHE A 205 -5.17 -4.14 -13.69
C PHE A 205 -4.51 -3.62 -12.41
N VAL A 206 -4.10 -2.36 -12.43
CA VAL A 206 -3.61 -1.66 -11.24
C VAL A 206 -4.77 -0.85 -10.62
N LEU A 207 -4.92 -0.94 -9.30
CA LEU A 207 -5.87 -0.16 -8.52
C LEU A 207 -5.13 0.90 -7.69
N SER A 208 -5.60 2.14 -7.70
CA SER A 208 -5.18 3.14 -6.72
C SER A 208 -6.32 3.96 -6.14
N GLN A 209 -6.11 4.54 -4.97
CA GLN A 209 -6.99 5.56 -4.41
C GLN A 209 -6.22 6.82 -4.10
N ASP A 210 -6.80 7.96 -4.45
CA ASP A 210 -6.22 9.27 -4.17
C ASP A 210 -6.82 9.84 -2.88
N ASP A 211 -6.02 10.59 -2.12
CA ASP A 211 -6.49 11.49 -1.06
C ASP A 211 -7.17 10.84 0.16
N VAL A 212 -6.68 9.68 0.62
CA VAL A 212 -7.18 8.96 1.81
C VAL A 212 -6.79 9.64 3.14
N SER A 213 -6.83 10.97 3.16
CA SER A 213 -6.56 11.82 4.32
C SER A 213 -7.84 12.19 5.08
N TYR A 214 -9.02 11.96 4.48
CA TYR A 214 -10.35 12.31 5.04
C TYR A 214 -10.35 13.76 5.58
N TYR A 215 -10.21 14.70 4.65
CA TYR A 215 -9.98 16.11 4.94
C TYR A 215 -11.12 16.73 5.73
N HIS A 216 -10.83 17.77 6.54
CA HIS A 216 -11.87 18.45 7.32
C HIS A 216 -13.01 19.03 6.49
N TYR A 217 -12.80 19.34 5.20
CA TYR A 217 -13.89 19.82 4.36
C TYR A 217 -14.95 18.75 4.08
N MET A 218 -14.65 17.47 4.33
CA MET A 218 -15.58 16.34 4.20
C MET A 218 -16.33 16.04 5.50
N ASP A 219 -16.00 16.72 6.61
CA ASP A 219 -16.54 16.43 7.93
C ASP A 219 -18.06 16.70 7.95
N GLY A 220 -18.85 15.62 7.97
CA GLY A 220 -20.31 15.69 7.98
C GLY A 220 -20.97 15.44 6.61
N ASP A 221 -20.20 15.29 5.53
CA ASP A 221 -20.72 15.21 4.16
C ASP A 221 -20.88 13.77 3.66
N GLY A 222 -20.95 12.81 4.58
CA GLY A 222 -21.24 11.41 4.23
C GLY A 222 -20.04 10.58 3.79
N PHE A 223 -18.83 10.97 4.20
CA PHE A 223 -17.59 10.22 4.02
C PHE A 223 -17.13 9.54 5.32
N ALA A 224 -16.33 8.49 5.20
CA ALA A 224 -15.59 7.94 6.34
C ALA A 224 -14.65 8.99 6.96
N SER A 225 -14.31 8.83 8.25
CA SER A 225 -13.48 9.79 8.97
C SER A 225 -12.01 9.39 9.05
N LYS A 226 -11.71 8.09 9.16
CA LYS A 226 -10.35 7.52 9.16
C LYS A 226 -10.34 6.01 8.95
N LEU A 227 -9.15 5.46 8.68
CA LEU A 227 -8.89 4.02 8.75
C LEU A 227 -8.47 3.62 10.16
N VAL A 228 -8.92 2.45 10.60
CA VAL A 228 -8.61 1.86 11.91
C VAL A 228 -8.41 0.36 11.80
N ILE A 229 -7.79 -0.24 12.82
CA ILE A 229 -7.75 -1.69 12.99
C ILE A 229 -8.86 -2.06 13.99
N ASP A 230 -9.73 -2.99 13.59
CA ASP A 230 -10.80 -3.48 14.46
C ASP A 230 -10.29 -4.53 15.48
N GLU A 231 -11.19 -5.05 16.31
CA GLU A 231 -10.86 -6.05 17.33
C GLU A 231 -10.36 -7.39 16.76
N ASN A 232 -10.58 -7.66 15.47
CA ASN A 232 -10.14 -8.87 14.78
C ASN A 232 -8.80 -8.67 14.04
N GLY A 233 -8.22 -7.46 14.06
CA GLY A 233 -7.05 -7.14 13.27
C GLY A 233 -7.37 -6.83 11.79
N ASP A 234 -8.63 -6.58 11.47
CA ASP A 234 -9.05 -6.18 10.13
C ASP A 234 -9.02 -4.66 9.98
N ILE A 235 -8.63 -4.22 8.78
CA ILE A 235 -8.54 -2.79 8.45
C ILE A 235 -9.93 -2.34 8.06
N LYS A 236 -10.48 -1.39 8.81
CA LYS A 236 -11.84 -0.86 8.67
C LYS A 236 -11.82 0.66 8.63
N ASN A 237 -12.97 1.25 8.32
CA ASN A 237 -13.18 2.69 8.45
C ASN A 237 -13.98 3.02 9.71
N GLU A 238 -13.66 4.14 10.35
CA GLU A 238 -14.61 4.83 11.22
C GLU A 238 -15.55 5.71 10.37
N TYR A 239 -16.80 5.80 10.79
CA TYR A 239 -17.78 6.77 10.29
C TYR A 239 -18.48 7.44 11.47
N ILE A 240 -18.66 8.76 11.37
CA ILE A 240 -19.37 9.55 12.39
C ILE A 240 -20.85 9.60 12.00
N GLU A 241 -21.68 8.93 12.81
CA GLU A 241 -23.13 8.88 12.62
C GLU A 241 -23.80 10.23 12.93
N GLU A 242 -25.05 10.40 12.52
CA GLU A 242 -25.81 11.65 12.71
C GLU A 242 -25.93 12.06 14.18
N ASP A 243 -26.00 11.09 15.10
CA ASP A 243 -26.06 11.35 16.55
C ASP A 243 -24.68 11.59 17.20
N GLY A 244 -23.61 11.59 16.39
CA GLY A 244 -22.22 11.75 16.82
C GLY A 244 -21.56 10.48 17.34
N SER A 245 -22.24 9.33 17.31
CA SER A 245 -21.61 8.04 17.62
C SER A 245 -20.68 7.58 16.49
N ILE A 246 -19.73 6.72 16.81
CA ILE A 246 -18.78 6.15 15.85
C ILE A 246 -19.23 4.73 15.49
N SER A 247 -19.38 4.47 14.20
CA SER A 247 -19.49 3.12 13.65
C SER A 247 -18.19 2.71 12.97
N VAL A 248 -17.92 1.40 12.96
CA VAL A 248 -16.73 0.82 12.32
C VAL A 248 -17.19 -0.20 11.28
N GLY A 249 -16.71 -0.07 10.05
CA GLY A 249 -17.14 -0.93 8.95
C GLY A 249 -16.47 -0.62 7.61
N ASP A 250 -17.05 -1.18 6.55
CA ASP A 250 -16.52 -1.06 5.19
C ASP A 250 -17.12 0.19 4.52
N TYR A 251 -16.56 1.35 4.84
CA TYR A 251 -17.10 2.66 4.44
C TYR A 251 -16.25 3.41 3.42
N ASP A 252 -15.19 2.77 2.91
CA ASP A 252 -14.35 3.27 1.81
C ASP A 252 -13.63 2.10 1.10
N MET A 253 -12.87 2.39 0.04
CA MET A 253 -12.25 1.41 -0.85
C MET A 253 -11.40 0.36 -0.12
N VAL A 254 -10.60 0.78 0.87
CA VAL A 254 -9.64 -0.11 1.56
C VAL A 254 -10.32 -1.33 2.20
N PRO A 255 -11.25 -1.16 3.17
CA PRO A 255 -11.93 -2.31 3.74
C PRO A 255 -12.82 -3.06 2.75
N LEU A 256 -13.41 -2.38 1.76
CA LEU A 256 -14.21 -3.06 0.74
C LEU A 256 -13.36 -4.03 -0.09
N ILE A 257 -12.13 -3.63 -0.48
CA ILE A 257 -11.18 -4.52 -1.16
C ILE A 257 -10.64 -5.61 -0.23
N GLU A 258 -10.42 -5.33 1.06
CA GLU A 258 -10.05 -6.36 2.04
C GLU A 258 -11.11 -7.47 2.09
N THR A 259 -12.38 -7.10 2.25
CA THR A 259 -13.51 -8.03 2.27
C THR A 259 -13.64 -8.76 0.92
N PHE A 260 -13.58 -8.03 -0.20
CA PHE A 260 -13.72 -8.62 -1.54
C PHE A 260 -12.63 -9.66 -1.83
N VAL A 261 -11.36 -9.37 -1.53
CA VAL A 261 -10.25 -10.32 -1.75
C VAL A 261 -10.33 -11.52 -0.80
N LYS A 262 -10.88 -11.35 0.41
CA LYS A 262 -11.11 -12.46 1.34
C LYS A 262 -12.15 -13.45 0.79
N GLU A 263 -13.18 -12.94 0.11
CA GLU A 263 -14.22 -13.75 -0.54
C GLU A 263 -13.80 -14.27 -1.93
N HIS A 264 -12.96 -13.51 -2.64
CA HIS A 264 -12.47 -13.77 -3.99
C HIS A 264 -10.94 -13.66 -4.06
N PRO A 265 -10.20 -14.63 -3.48
CA PRO A 265 -8.73 -14.57 -3.47
C PRO A 265 -8.13 -14.53 -4.88
N ASP A 266 -8.79 -15.10 -5.88
CA ASP A 266 -8.36 -15.07 -7.28
C ASP A 266 -8.58 -13.71 -7.99
N PHE A 267 -9.11 -12.71 -7.29
CA PHE A 267 -9.09 -11.32 -7.72
C PHE A 267 -7.74 -10.64 -7.47
N SER A 268 -6.87 -11.23 -6.65
CA SER A 268 -5.60 -10.63 -6.21
C SER A 268 -4.41 -11.45 -6.69
N TYR A 269 -3.56 -10.85 -7.52
CA TYR A 269 -2.30 -11.48 -7.93
C TYR A 269 -1.35 -11.49 -6.74
N GLN A 270 -0.88 -12.65 -6.30
CA GLN A 270 0.10 -12.84 -5.22
C GLN A 270 -0.23 -12.06 -3.93
N GLY A 271 -1.52 -11.89 -3.62
CA GLY A 271 -1.96 -11.14 -2.45
C GLY A 271 -1.82 -9.62 -2.56
N ARG A 272 -1.50 -9.08 -3.75
CA ARG A 272 -1.46 -7.63 -4.00
C ARG A 272 -2.78 -6.95 -3.63
N LYS A 273 -2.67 -5.73 -3.10
CA LYS A 273 -3.79 -4.81 -2.87
C LYS A 273 -3.61 -3.54 -3.72
N GLY A 274 -4.35 -2.48 -3.39
CA GLY A 274 -4.24 -1.20 -4.07
C GLY A 274 -3.04 -0.35 -3.62
N LEU A 275 -2.76 0.68 -4.41
CA LEU A 275 -1.83 1.76 -4.09
C LEU A 275 -2.60 2.97 -3.54
N LEU A 276 -2.25 3.44 -2.35
CA LEU A 276 -2.81 4.68 -1.80
C LEU A 276 -1.88 5.87 -2.13
N ALA A 277 -2.37 6.82 -2.91
CA ALA A 277 -1.69 8.05 -3.23
C ALA A 277 -1.96 9.09 -2.12
N MET A 278 -0.96 9.30 -1.26
CA MET A 278 -1.14 10.04 -0.01
C MET A 278 -0.59 11.47 -0.11
N THR A 279 -1.44 12.43 0.25
CA THR A 279 -0.99 13.77 0.60
C THR A 279 -0.52 13.82 2.06
N GLY A 280 -0.15 15.00 2.55
CA GLY A 280 0.13 15.22 3.97
C GLY A 280 -0.56 16.43 4.58
N TYR A 281 -1.35 17.17 3.79
CA TYR A 281 -2.26 18.20 4.28
C TYR A 281 -3.40 17.55 5.06
N ASN A 282 -3.81 18.13 6.20
CA ASN A 282 -4.61 17.48 7.27
C ASN A 282 -3.94 16.24 7.90
N GLY A 283 -3.23 15.42 7.13
CA GLY A 283 -2.52 14.24 7.62
C GLY A 283 -2.73 13.06 6.70
N VAL A 284 -2.71 11.84 7.24
CA VAL A 284 -2.75 10.59 6.49
C VAL A 284 -3.71 9.61 7.14
N LEU A 285 -4.43 8.83 6.32
CA LEU A 285 -5.36 7.79 6.76
C LEU A 285 -6.47 8.30 7.69
N GLY A 286 -6.70 9.62 7.74
CA GLY A 286 -7.66 10.31 8.60
C GLY A 286 -7.12 10.77 9.95
N TYR A 287 -5.85 10.47 10.24
CA TYR A 287 -5.14 10.95 11.42
C TYR A 287 -4.50 12.32 11.17
N ARG A 288 -4.63 13.22 12.13
CA ARG A 288 -4.22 14.63 12.01
C ARG A 288 -2.72 14.82 12.22
N THR A 289 -1.97 14.39 11.23
CA THR A 289 -0.49 14.26 11.26
C THR A 289 0.24 15.34 10.46
N ASP A 290 -0.48 16.35 9.95
CA ASP A 290 0.15 17.56 9.42
C ASP A 290 0.93 18.29 10.53
N ILE A 291 2.15 18.72 10.22
CA ILE A 291 3.00 19.53 11.10
C ILE A 291 2.31 20.81 11.61
N ALA A 292 1.31 21.33 10.90
CA ALA A 292 0.51 22.46 11.35
C ALA A 292 -0.13 22.20 12.73
N TYR A 293 -0.67 21.00 12.98
CA TYR A 293 -1.29 20.67 14.27
C TYR A 293 -0.28 20.60 15.42
N LYS A 294 0.96 20.18 15.15
CA LYS A 294 2.04 20.14 16.17
C LYS A 294 2.57 21.52 16.53
N THR A 295 2.71 22.40 15.53
CA THR A 295 3.37 23.71 15.70
C THR A 295 2.38 24.82 16.06
N GLY A 296 1.11 24.67 15.67
CA GLY A 296 0.12 25.74 15.73
C GLY A 296 0.37 26.85 14.70
N GLU A 297 1.25 26.62 13.72
CA GLU A 297 1.63 27.62 12.70
C GLU A 297 1.00 27.28 11.34
N ASN A 298 0.53 28.30 10.63
CA ASN A 298 -0.09 28.19 9.30
C ASN A 298 -1.32 27.26 9.26
N LEU A 299 -2.05 27.15 10.37
CA LEU A 299 -3.35 26.49 10.42
C LEU A 299 -4.34 27.25 9.52
N ASP A 300 -5.11 26.51 8.73
CA ASP A 300 -6.33 27.05 8.13
C ASP A 300 -7.48 27.11 9.15
N GLU A 301 -8.63 27.64 8.71
CA GLU A 301 -9.80 27.83 9.56
C GLU A 301 -10.37 26.51 10.11
N LEU A 302 -10.32 25.43 9.33
CA LEU A 302 -10.83 24.12 9.73
C LEU A 302 -9.87 23.41 10.68
N GLN A 303 -8.56 23.48 10.42
CA GLN A 303 -7.53 22.95 11.32
C GLN A 303 -7.56 23.67 12.67
N GLN A 304 -7.72 25.00 12.69
CA GLN A 304 -7.86 25.76 13.93
C GLN A 304 -9.14 25.37 14.68
N LYS A 305 -10.27 25.26 13.98
CA LYS A 305 -11.54 24.82 14.57
C LYS A 305 -11.40 23.45 15.22
N PHE A 306 -10.76 22.50 14.55
CA PHE A 306 -10.51 21.16 15.09
C PHE A 306 -9.72 21.22 16.41
N LEU A 307 -8.65 22.01 16.48
CA LEU A 307 -7.87 22.16 17.72
C LEU A 307 -8.65 22.86 18.84
N ASP A 308 -9.50 23.83 18.51
CA ASP A 308 -10.35 24.51 19.49
C ASP A 308 -11.40 23.56 20.09
N GLU A 309 -11.93 22.63 19.27
CA GLU A 309 -12.91 21.61 19.68
C GLU A 309 -12.25 20.40 20.37
N ASN A 310 -10.96 20.18 20.15
CA ASN A 310 -10.17 19.08 20.72
C ASN A 310 -8.97 19.62 21.53
N PRO A 311 -9.20 20.27 22.69
CA PRO A 311 -8.13 20.91 23.47
C PRO A 311 -7.10 19.92 24.05
N ASP A 312 -7.46 18.63 24.11
CA ASP A 312 -6.60 17.54 24.58
C ASP A 312 -5.93 16.78 23.41
N PHE A 313 -5.96 17.33 22.19
CA PHE A 313 -5.32 16.76 21.01
C PHE A 313 -3.83 16.45 21.24
N ASP A 314 -3.42 15.22 20.91
CA ASP A 314 -2.04 14.75 21.01
C ASP A 314 -1.51 14.32 19.63
N TYR A 315 -0.71 15.19 19.04
CA TYR A 315 -0.08 14.94 17.74
C TYR A 315 0.77 13.66 17.73
N GLU A 316 1.53 13.38 18.79
CA GLU A 316 2.44 12.23 18.80
C GLU A 316 1.64 10.92 18.90
N ALA A 317 0.50 10.94 19.60
CA ALA A 317 -0.42 9.81 19.63
C ALA A 317 -1.06 9.55 18.26
N GLU A 318 -1.49 10.60 17.55
CA GLU A 318 -2.03 10.47 16.18
C GLU A 318 -1.00 9.91 15.20
N VAL A 319 0.26 10.36 15.27
CA VAL A 319 1.35 9.82 14.45
C VAL A 319 1.61 8.35 14.76
N ALA A 320 1.60 7.97 16.04
CA ALA A 320 1.81 6.58 16.44
C ALA A 320 0.67 5.66 15.94
N ALA A 321 -0.58 6.09 16.10
CA ALA A 321 -1.75 5.34 15.65
C ALA A 321 -1.80 5.23 14.11
N ALA A 322 -1.54 6.31 13.39
CA ALA A 322 -1.46 6.28 11.93
C ALA A 322 -0.38 5.31 11.43
N LYS A 323 0.75 5.23 12.14
CA LYS A 323 1.84 4.32 11.80
C LYS A 323 1.45 2.85 12.03
N GLU A 324 0.75 2.55 13.12
CA GLU A 324 0.23 1.20 13.40
C GLU A 324 -0.70 0.72 12.27
N VAL A 325 -1.63 1.57 11.84
CA VAL A 325 -2.50 1.26 10.70
C VAL A 325 -1.69 1.08 9.42
N ALA A 326 -0.75 1.99 9.12
CA ALA A 326 0.06 1.89 7.92
C ALA A 326 0.95 0.63 7.88
N ASP A 327 1.51 0.22 9.02
CA ASP A 327 2.29 -1.00 9.15
C ASP A 327 1.41 -2.24 8.90
N ALA A 328 0.21 -2.31 9.50
CA ALA A 328 -0.75 -3.38 9.23
C ALA A 328 -1.20 -3.42 7.76
N MET A 329 -1.41 -2.26 7.12
CA MET A 329 -1.75 -2.17 5.69
C MET A 329 -0.65 -2.79 4.82
N LYS A 330 0.62 -2.46 5.07
CA LYS A 330 1.77 -3.01 4.33
C LYS A 330 1.89 -4.52 4.50
N GLU A 331 1.68 -5.03 5.72
CA GLU A 331 1.67 -6.48 5.99
C GLU A 331 0.60 -7.22 5.19
N LYS A 332 -0.55 -6.56 4.93
CA LYS A 332 -1.63 -7.11 4.09
C LYS A 332 -1.46 -6.85 2.59
N GLY A 333 -0.34 -6.26 2.16
CA GLY A 333 0.00 -6.07 0.75
C GLY A 333 -0.46 -4.74 0.14
N TRP A 334 -0.89 -3.76 0.94
CA TRP A 334 -1.15 -2.40 0.48
C TRP A 334 0.15 -1.64 0.26
N GLU A 335 0.14 -0.78 -0.75
CA GLU A 335 1.28 0.06 -1.11
C GLU A 335 0.93 1.54 -0.94
N PHE A 336 1.95 2.37 -0.69
CA PHE A 336 1.79 3.81 -0.56
C PHE A 336 2.61 4.55 -1.62
N GLY A 337 2.00 5.55 -2.24
CA GLY A 337 2.63 6.48 -3.16
C GLY A 337 2.51 7.91 -2.65
N SER A 338 3.38 8.80 -3.12
CA SER A 338 3.23 10.23 -2.85
C SER A 338 2.20 10.82 -3.80
N HIS A 339 1.25 11.59 -3.25
CA HIS A 339 0.39 12.48 -4.02
C HIS A 339 0.80 13.94 -3.86
N THR A 340 2.11 14.17 -3.57
CA THR A 340 2.68 15.43 -3.05
C THR A 340 2.12 15.79 -1.66
N TRP A 341 2.83 16.55 -0.84
CA TRP A 341 2.33 16.93 0.49
C TRP A 341 1.07 17.80 0.39
N GLY A 342 1.10 18.84 -0.45
CA GLY A 342 0.06 19.86 -0.52
C GLY A 342 -0.79 19.79 -1.79
N HIS A 343 -0.96 18.59 -2.37
CA HIS A 343 -1.76 18.33 -3.58
C HIS A 343 -1.40 19.31 -4.73
N LYS A 344 -0.12 19.33 -5.11
CA LYS A 344 0.48 20.27 -6.08
C LYS A 344 0.28 19.84 -7.53
N ASN A 345 0.07 20.82 -8.41
CA ASN A 345 -0.09 20.54 -9.83
C ASN A 345 1.29 20.45 -10.49
N ALA A 346 1.70 19.21 -10.78
CA ALA A 346 3.03 18.91 -11.31
C ALA A 346 3.34 19.58 -12.66
N SER A 347 2.32 19.99 -13.43
CA SER A 347 2.51 20.69 -14.71
C SER A 347 2.77 22.18 -14.50
N SER A 348 1.98 22.87 -13.66
CA SER A 348 2.05 24.33 -13.49
C SER A 348 3.01 24.80 -12.39
N ASP A 349 3.21 24.01 -11.34
CA ASP A 349 4.14 24.36 -10.26
C ASP A 349 5.60 24.32 -10.71
N SER A 350 6.45 25.14 -10.08
CA SER A 350 7.89 25.16 -10.38
C SER A 350 8.61 23.92 -9.82
N ALA A 351 9.81 23.61 -10.33
CA ALA A 351 10.60 22.52 -9.78
C ALA A 351 10.97 22.78 -8.31
N GLU A 352 11.24 24.03 -7.95
CA GLU A 352 11.55 24.47 -6.60
C GLU A 352 10.34 24.31 -5.66
N THR A 353 9.13 24.62 -6.14
CA THR A 353 7.88 24.41 -5.38
C THR A 353 7.67 22.93 -5.11
N LEU A 354 7.78 22.08 -6.12
CA LEU A 354 7.61 20.63 -6.00
C LEU A 354 8.70 20.02 -5.10
N GLN A 355 9.91 20.54 -5.16
CA GLN A 355 10.99 20.14 -4.26
C GLN A 355 10.66 20.46 -2.80
N ALA A 356 10.29 21.70 -2.50
CA ALA A 356 9.96 22.09 -1.12
C ALA A 356 8.76 21.29 -0.57
N ASP A 357 7.78 21.02 -1.43
CA ASP A 357 6.61 20.22 -1.09
C ASP A 357 6.97 18.74 -0.82
N ASN A 358 7.78 18.13 -1.67
CA ASN A 358 8.27 16.77 -1.46
C ASN A 358 9.17 16.64 -0.22
N GLU A 359 10.04 17.63 0.05
CA GLU A 359 10.83 17.67 1.30
C GLU A 359 9.91 17.67 2.54
N LYS A 360 8.75 18.34 2.46
CA LYS A 360 7.73 18.30 3.51
C LYS A 360 7.04 16.93 3.59
N TRP A 361 6.71 16.32 2.45
CA TRP A 361 6.17 14.95 2.40
C TRP A 361 7.14 13.94 3.05
N GLU A 362 8.41 13.98 2.69
CA GLU A 362 9.45 13.11 3.25
C GLU A 362 9.69 13.34 4.75
N ALA A 363 9.48 14.56 5.24
CA ALA A 363 9.68 14.90 6.64
C ALA A 363 8.53 14.44 7.56
N TYR A 364 7.29 14.43 7.06
CA TYR A 364 6.11 14.23 7.91
C TYR A 364 5.23 13.04 7.52
N VAL A 365 5.20 12.65 6.24
CA VAL A 365 4.42 11.50 5.76
C VAL A 365 5.26 10.23 5.72
N ALA A 366 6.45 10.29 5.12
CA ALA A 366 7.32 9.11 4.98
C ALA A 366 7.70 8.42 6.31
N PRO A 367 7.84 9.11 7.46
CA PRO A 367 8.09 8.44 8.74
C PRO A 367 6.93 7.57 9.25
N ILE A 368 5.72 7.81 8.76
CA ILE A 368 4.48 7.08 9.11
C ILE A 368 4.29 5.93 8.12
N LEU A 369 4.21 6.25 6.84
CA LEU A 369 3.85 5.27 5.80
C LEU A 369 5.04 4.42 5.35
N GLY A 370 6.26 4.96 5.46
CA GLY A 370 7.46 4.44 4.83
C GLY A 370 7.86 5.28 3.61
N LYS A 371 9.11 5.08 3.16
CA LYS A 371 9.56 5.66 1.89
C LYS A 371 8.87 4.96 0.73
N THR A 372 8.65 5.71 -0.34
CA THR A 372 8.07 5.21 -1.59
C THR A 372 8.89 5.68 -2.78
N ASP A 373 8.87 4.89 -3.84
CA ASP A 373 9.39 5.19 -5.17
C ASP A 373 8.27 5.47 -6.19
N VAL A 374 7.01 5.52 -5.75
CA VAL A 374 5.84 5.83 -6.57
C VAL A 374 5.37 7.26 -6.31
N ILE A 375 5.22 8.04 -7.37
CA ILE A 375 4.53 9.34 -7.33
C ILE A 375 3.33 9.29 -8.26
N VAL A 376 2.20 9.69 -7.70
CA VAL A 376 0.94 9.87 -8.39
C VAL A 376 0.69 11.36 -8.46
N PHE A 377 0.55 11.93 -9.66
CA PHE A 377 0.43 13.37 -9.81
C PHE A 377 -1.02 13.85 -9.63
N ALA A 378 -1.19 14.85 -8.75
CA ALA A 378 -2.47 15.51 -8.51
C ALA A 378 -3.04 16.15 -9.78
N PHE A 379 -4.38 16.21 -9.85
CA PHE A 379 -5.15 16.78 -10.97
C PHE A 379 -4.90 16.13 -12.33
N GLY A 380 -4.35 14.92 -12.35
CA GLY A 380 -3.95 14.27 -13.61
C GLY A 380 -2.76 14.90 -14.31
N ALA A 381 -2.06 15.82 -13.63
CA ALA A 381 -0.93 16.54 -14.18
C ALA A 381 0.22 15.60 -14.55
N ASP A 382 1.14 16.11 -15.36
CA ASP A 382 2.40 15.45 -15.67
C ASP A 382 3.55 16.47 -15.60
N ILE A 383 4.73 16.00 -15.20
CA ILE A 383 5.98 16.76 -15.22
C ILE A 383 6.59 16.87 -16.63
N GLY A 384 6.06 16.13 -17.61
CA GLY A 384 6.50 16.14 -19.01
C GLY A 384 5.37 15.91 -20.02
N GLY A 385 5.72 15.88 -21.30
CA GLY A 385 4.81 15.52 -22.40
C GLY A 385 4.74 14.00 -22.62
N TRP A 386 4.18 13.57 -23.75
CA TRP A 386 4.05 12.15 -24.11
C TRP A 386 5.40 11.48 -24.41
N GLU A 387 6.44 12.26 -24.73
CA GLU A 387 7.79 11.77 -24.95
C GLU A 387 8.42 11.25 -23.65
N ASN A 388 9.54 10.52 -23.77
CA ASN A 388 10.34 10.14 -22.60
C ASN A 388 10.74 11.37 -21.79
N TYR A 389 10.77 11.25 -20.45
CA TYR A 389 11.30 12.31 -19.60
C TYR A 389 12.77 12.57 -19.92
N ALA A 390 13.06 13.81 -20.30
CA ALA A 390 14.41 14.23 -20.60
C ALA A 390 15.22 14.40 -19.30
N ALA A 391 16.49 13.99 -19.31
CA ALA A 391 17.36 14.09 -18.14
C ALA A 391 17.63 15.54 -17.68
N ASP A 392 17.42 16.52 -18.56
CA ASP A 392 17.51 17.95 -18.26
C ASP A 392 16.18 18.56 -17.78
N ASN A 393 15.09 17.78 -17.70
CA ASN A 393 13.87 18.21 -17.03
C ASN A 393 14.13 18.31 -15.52
N PRO A 394 14.10 19.51 -14.91
CA PRO A 394 14.47 19.69 -13.51
C PRO A 394 13.51 18.99 -12.54
N LYS A 395 12.22 18.87 -12.89
CA LYS A 395 11.23 18.17 -12.06
C LYS A 395 11.52 16.67 -12.02
N TYR A 396 11.75 16.08 -13.20
CA TYR A 396 12.11 14.66 -13.31
C TYR A 396 13.44 14.37 -12.61
N ALA A 397 14.48 15.18 -12.88
CA ALA A 397 15.78 15.03 -12.27
C ALA A 397 15.71 15.07 -10.73
N TYR A 398 14.91 15.99 -10.18
CA TYR A 398 14.66 16.06 -8.74
C TYR A 398 13.99 14.79 -8.22
N PHE A 399 12.80 14.42 -8.70
CA PHE A 399 12.08 13.25 -8.18
C PHE A 399 12.89 11.96 -8.35
N LYS A 400 13.55 11.78 -9.49
CA LYS A 400 14.47 10.65 -9.71
C LYS A 400 15.57 10.59 -8.65
N SER A 401 16.13 11.73 -8.27
CA SER A 401 17.18 11.81 -7.25
C SER A 401 16.70 11.51 -5.83
N ARG A 402 15.39 11.60 -5.58
CA ARG A 402 14.75 11.24 -4.30
C ARG A 402 14.38 9.76 -4.19
N GLY A 403 14.50 9.01 -5.29
CA GLY A 403 14.23 7.58 -5.33
C GLY A 403 13.00 7.20 -6.16
N TYR A 404 12.22 8.18 -6.65
CA TYR A 404 11.06 7.89 -7.48
C TYR A 404 11.45 7.21 -8.80
N ARG A 405 10.65 6.21 -9.18
CA ARG A 405 10.82 5.34 -10.35
C ARG A 405 9.49 5.05 -11.05
N TYR A 406 8.37 5.13 -10.36
CA TYR A 406 7.04 4.96 -10.92
C TYR A 406 6.30 6.31 -10.90
N TYR A 407 5.79 6.73 -12.05
CA TYR A 407 5.18 8.04 -12.24
C TYR A 407 3.81 7.88 -12.87
N CYS A 408 2.75 8.21 -12.12
CA CYS A 408 1.39 8.01 -12.59
C CYS A 408 0.65 9.33 -12.78
N ASN A 409 0.17 9.58 -14.00
CA ASN A 409 -0.68 10.73 -14.35
C ASN A 409 -2.11 10.24 -14.69
N VAL A 410 -2.99 11.15 -15.10
CA VAL A 410 -4.32 10.78 -15.63
C VAL A 410 -4.38 11.19 -17.09
N ASP A 411 -4.56 10.23 -17.98
CA ASP A 411 -4.81 10.45 -19.41
C ASP A 411 -6.15 9.81 -19.85
N SER A 412 -6.64 8.86 -19.04
CA SER A 412 -7.92 8.15 -19.22
C SER A 412 -8.02 7.27 -20.46
N SER A 413 -6.96 7.11 -21.25
CA SER A 413 -6.98 6.08 -22.29
C SER A 413 -7.07 4.69 -21.66
N GLN A 414 -7.56 3.73 -22.45
CA GLN A 414 -7.64 2.34 -21.99
C GLN A 414 -6.27 1.82 -21.52
N TYR A 415 -5.22 2.16 -22.27
CA TYR A 415 -3.85 1.76 -21.99
C TYR A 415 -2.86 2.89 -22.30
N TRP A 416 -2.11 3.31 -21.29
CA TRP A 416 -0.96 4.18 -21.46
C TRP A 416 0.14 3.76 -20.50
N VAL A 417 1.19 3.16 -21.04
CA VAL A 417 2.32 2.60 -20.28
C VAL A 417 3.61 2.92 -21.02
N GLN A 418 4.60 3.43 -20.30
CA GLN A 418 5.95 3.65 -20.79
C GLN A 418 6.95 3.05 -19.80
N ILE A 419 7.57 1.92 -20.18
CA ILE A 419 8.60 1.26 -19.39
C ILE A 419 9.96 1.50 -20.05
N THR A 420 10.90 2.04 -19.27
CA THR A 420 12.28 2.30 -19.70
C THR A 420 13.27 1.62 -18.75
N GLY A 421 14.56 1.70 -19.06
CA GLY A 421 15.61 1.26 -18.13
C GLY A 421 15.79 2.14 -16.90
N GLU A 422 14.96 3.19 -16.72
CA GLU A 422 15.15 4.22 -15.68
C GLU A 422 13.87 4.52 -14.88
N TYR A 423 12.70 4.25 -15.44
CA TYR A 423 11.40 4.55 -14.84
C TYR A 423 10.27 3.79 -15.56
N LEU A 424 9.14 3.66 -14.86
CA LEU A 424 7.83 3.34 -15.41
C LEU A 424 6.93 4.58 -15.33
N ARG A 425 6.19 4.86 -16.41
CA ARG A 425 5.04 5.78 -16.37
C ARG A 425 3.78 5.01 -16.73
N GLN A 426 2.71 5.29 -16.00
CA GLN A 426 1.41 4.68 -16.26
C GLN A 426 0.28 5.69 -16.09
N GLY A 427 -0.59 5.69 -17.07
CA GLY A 427 -1.71 6.60 -17.19
C GLY A 427 -2.93 5.96 -16.56
N ARG A 428 -3.66 6.75 -15.78
CA ARG A 428 -4.77 6.28 -14.98
C ARG A 428 -6.12 6.71 -15.54
N ARG A 429 -7.14 5.92 -15.24
CA ARG A 429 -8.54 6.14 -15.60
C ARG A 429 -9.35 6.39 -14.34
N ASN A 430 -9.92 7.59 -14.24
CA ASN A 430 -10.83 7.95 -13.16
C ASN A 430 -12.16 7.23 -13.34
N LEU A 431 -12.62 6.53 -12.31
CA LEU A 431 -13.91 5.82 -12.31
C LEU A 431 -14.93 6.56 -11.44
N ASP A 432 -15.31 7.77 -11.87
CA ASP A 432 -16.11 8.73 -11.11
C ASP A 432 -17.41 9.15 -11.82
N GLY A 433 -18.19 10.00 -11.16
CA GLY A 433 -19.46 10.52 -11.68
C GLY A 433 -19.30 11.21 -13.03
N TYR A 434 -18.25 12.01 -13.24
CA TYR A 434 -18.00 12.67 -14.53
C TYR A 434 -17.78 11.63 -15.63
N ARG A 435 -16.88 10.67 -15.42
CA ARG A 435 -16.50 9.70 -16.45
C ARG A 435 -17.69 8.82 -16.81
N MET A 436 -18.41 8.33 -15.81
CA MET A 436 -19.61 7.50 -16.03
C MET A 436 -20.72 8.27 -16.77
N TYR A 437 -20.88 9.57 -16.49
CA TYR A 437 -21.95 10.37 -17.09
C TYR A 437 -21.61 10.88 -18.51
N TYR A 438 -20.40 11.39 -18.72
CA TYR A 438 -20.03 12.10 -19.95
C TYR A 438 -19.24 11.25 -20.96
N ASN A 439 -18.47 10.26 -20.50
CA ASN A 439 -17.66 9.40 -21.36
C ASN A 439 -17.80 7.91 -21.02
N PRO A 440 -19.04 7.36 -20.94
CA PRO A 440 -19.25 5.96 -20.60
C PRO A 440 -18.57 5.00 -21.61
N GLU A 441 -18.39 5.42 -22.86
CA GLU A 441 -17.69 4.67 -23.90
C GLU A 441 -16.24 4.36 -23.53
N MET A 442 -15.64 5.18 -22.66
CA MET A 442 -14.28 4.99 -22.18
C MET A 442 -14.20 3.97 -21.05
N LEU A 443 -15.31 3.37 -20.61
CA LEU A 443 -15.38 2.42 -19.49
C LEU A 443 -15.96 1.05 -19.87
N GLU A 444 -16.47 0.88 -21.10
CA GLU A 444 -17.24 -0.32 -21.52
C GLU A 444 -16.45 -1.63 -21.40
N ASP A 445 -15.12 -1.57 -21.53
CA ASP A 445 -14.24 -2.71 -21.29
C ASP A 445 -14.24 -3.15 -19.82
N LEU A 446 -14.40 -2.21 -18.88
CA LEU A 446 -14.43 -2.45 -17.44
C LEU A 446 -15.84 -2.80 -16.96
N PHE A 447 -16.85 -1.97 -17.24
CA PHE A 447 -18.23 -2.15 -16.76
C PHE A 447 -19.24 -1.36 -17.62
N ASN A 448 -20.54 -1.62 -17.44
CA ASN A 448 -21.59 -0.82 -18.06
C ASN A 448 -21.97 0.34 -17.13
N ALA A 449 -21.57 1.57 -17.48
CA ALA A 449 -21.86 2.75 -16.68
C ALA A 449 -23.36 2.95 -16.41
N GLN A 450 -24.25 2.59 -17.34
CA GLN A 450 -25.71 2.73 -17.15
C GLN A 450 -26.26 1.78 -16.07
N GLU A 451 -25.67 0.60 -15.91
CA GLU A 451 -26.08 -0.39 -14.91
C GLU A 451 -25.50 -0.10 -13.52
N VAL A 452 -24.34 0.55 -13.50
CA VAL A 452 -23.61 0.91 -12.29
C VAL A 452 -24.12 2.22 -11.68
N PHE A 453 -24.34 3.25 -12.51
CA PHE A 453 -24.55 4.64 -12.08
C PHE A 453 -25.65 4.76 -11.02
N ASP A 454 -25.31 5.41 -9.90
CA ASP A 454 -26.21 5.58 -8.77
C ASP A 454 -27.32 6.58 -9.12
N ALA A 455 -28.56 6.11 -9.07
CA ALA A 455 -29.73 6.92 -9.40
C ALA A 455 -30.02 8.04 -8.37
N SER A 456 -29.38 8.01 -7.19
CA SER A 456 -29.47 9.08 -6.20
C SER A 456 -28.67 10.33 -6.58
N ARG A 457 -27.69 10.20 -7.49
CA ARG A 457 -26.86 11.33 -7.93
C ARG A 457 -27.69 12.45 -8.55
N PRO A 458 -27.38 13.72 -8.23
CA PRO A 458 -27.90 14.85 -8.97
C PRO A 458 -27.50 14.76 -10.45
N THR A 459 -28.47 14.92 -11.36
CA THR A 459 -28.22 14.94 -12.80
C THR A 459 -28.71 16.25 -13.43
N PRO A 460 -27.98 16.83 -14.40
CA PRO A 460 -26.71 16.34 -14.95
C PRO A 460 -25.54 16.46 -13.96
N VAL A 461 -24.57 15.54 -14.03
CA VAL A 461 -23.31 15.65 -13.29
C VAL A 461 -22.58 16.93 -13.74
N PRO A 462 -21.92 17.70 -12.86
CA PRO A 462 -21.18 18.89 -13.26
C PRO A 462 -20.03 18.61 -14.26
N PRO A 463 -19.83 19.45 -15.29
CA PRO A 463 -18.73 19.29 -16.24
C PRO A 463 -17.37 19.72 -15.65
N MET A 464 -16.27 19.05 -16.04
CA MET A 464 -14.88 19.39 -15.68
C MET A 464 -14.32 20.61 -16.41
#